data_AF-A0A4Q1S484-F1
#
_entry.id   AF-A0A4Q1S484-F1
#
_cell.length_a   1.000
_cell.length_b   1.000
_cell.length_c   1.000
_cell.angle_alpha   90.00
_cell.angle_beta   90.00
_cell.angle_gamma   90.00
#
_symmetry.space_group_name_H-M   'P 1'
#
loop_
_entity.id
_entity.type
_entity.pdbx_description
1 polymer ?
#
loop_
_entity_poly.entity_id
_entity_poly.type
_entity_poly.pdbx_seq_one_letter_code
_entity_poly.pdbx_strand_id
1 'polypeptide(L)'
;MLVRLELDEAKQRLLFGFFETYLRLSEEEEAKPRHEVSQMETKEAKRVMELIVSYEQRGMEKGIQQGIEQGLKQGMKQGLQQGIEEGKLDVVKRMLAKGYDVDTIHELTGLPMEKIERMKG
;
A
#
# COMPACT_ATOMS: atom_id res chain seq x y z
N MET A 1 -6.60 -12.34 33.41
CA MET A 1 -5.51 -12.29 32.42
C MET A 1 -6.00 -13.02 31.16
N LEU A 2 -5.88 -12.42 29.97
CA LEU A 2 -6.53 -12.92 28.73
C LEU A 2 -6.18 -14.38 28.39
N VAL A 3 -4.97 -14.81 28.72
CA VAL A 3 -4.51 -16.21 28.57
C VAL A 3 -5.24 -17.24 29.44
N ARG A 4 -6.06 -16.80 30.40
CA ARG A 4 -6.91 -17.67 31.25
C ARG A 4 -8.33 -17.85 30.71
N LEU A 5 -8.71 -17.09 29.68
CA LEU A 5 -10.08 -17.07 29.18
C LEU A 5 -10.41 -18.22 28.20
N GLU A 6 -9.48 -19.16 27.99
CA GLU A 6 -9.62 -20.32 27.06
C GLU A 6 -10.36 -19.96 25.76
N LEU A 7 -9.98 -18.82 25.17
CA LEU A 7 -10.65 -18.27 23.99
C LEU A 7 -10.30 -19.12 22.77
N ASP A 8 -11.33 -19.49 22.01
CA ASP A 8 -11.16 -20.02 20.66
C ASP A 8 -10.56 -18.99 19.71
N GLU A 9 -10.07 -19.45 18.56
CA GLU A 9 -9.39 -18.60 17.58
C GLU A 9 -10.24 -17.41 17.11
N ALA A 10 -11.56 -17.61 16.96
CA ALA A 10 -12.48 -16.56 16.51
C ALA A 10 -12.64 -15.46 17.56
N LYS A 11 -12.82 -15.83 18.84
CA LYS A 11 -12.92 -14.88 19.95
C LYS A 11 -11.60 -14.16 20.21
N GLN A 12 -10.47 -14.86 20.09
CA GLN A 12 -9.15 -14.23 20.14
C GLN A 12 -9.05 -13.17 19.04
N ARG A 13 -9.36 -13.53 17.79
CA ARG A 13 -9.30 -12.59 16.66
C ARG A 13 -10.21 -11.37 16.83
N LEU A 14 -11.41 -11.55 17.38
CA LEU A 14 -12.33 -10.45 17.67
C LEU A 14 -11.76 -9.50 18.73
N LEU A 15 -11.24 -10.07 19.83
CA LEU A 15 -10.67 -9.30 20.92
C LEU A 15 -9.42 -8.53 20.48
N PHE A 16 -8.53 -9.16 19.71
CA PHE A 16 -7.36 -8.50 19.15
C PHE A 16 -7.75 -7.41 18.16
N GLY A 17 -8.72 -7.66 17.27
CA GLY A 17 -9.21 -6.63 16.35
C GLY A 17 -9.79 -5.42 17.09
N PHE A 18 -10.45 -5.63 18.23
CA PHE A 18 -10.90 -4.55 19.10
C PHE A 18 -9.71 -3.75 19.64
N PHE A 19 -8.69 -4.41 20.20
CA PHE A 19 -7.50 -3.72 20.70
C PHE A 19 -6.73 -2.99 19.59
N GLU A 20 -6.50 -3.60 18.42
CA GLU A 20 -5.84 -2.95 17.27
C GLU A 20 -6.58 -1.69 16.80
N THR A 21 -7.92 -1.71 16.85
CA THR A 21 -8.75 -0.60 16.35
C THR A 21 -8.86 0.54 17.35
N TYR A 22 -9.05 0.23 18.63
CA TYR A 22 -9.42 1.19 19.66
C TYR A 22 -8.30 1.51 20.66
N LEU A 23 -7.31 0.64 20.79
CA LEU A 23 -6.15 0.84 21.68
C LEU A 23 -4.93 1.19 20.81
N ARG A 24 -4.59 2.46 20.77
CA ARG A 24 -3.34 2.93 20.16
C ARG A 24 -2.35 3.23 21.26
N LEU A 25 -1.45 2.29 21.48
CA LEU A 25 -0.33 2.47 22.40
C LEU A 25 0.83 3.12 21.64
N SER A 26 1.55 4.01 22.31
CA SER A 26 2.88 4.43 21.88
C SER A 26 3.90 3.31 22.10
N GLU A 27 5.04 3.39 21.41
CA GLU A 27 6.14 2.43 21.60
C GLU A 27 6.57 2.32 23.08
N GLU A 28 6.54 3.43 23.82
CA GLU A 28 6.85 3.44 25.26
C GLU A 28 5.81 2.70 26.11
N GLU A 29 4.53 2.84 25.78
CA GLU A 29 3.42 2.18 26.48
C GLU A 29 3.38 0.68 26.19
N GLU A 30 3.85 0.24 25.02
CA GLU A 30 4.00 -1.19 24.69
C GLU A 30 5.26 -1.80 25.33
N ALA A 31 6.34 -1.02 25.43
CA ALA A 31 7.62 -1.51 25.93
C ALA A 31 7.56 -1.88 27.42
N LYS A 32 6.87 -1.09 28.26
CA LYS A 32 6.81 -1.33 29.71
C LYS A 32 6.15 -2.68 30.06
N PRO A 33 4.92 -3.00 29.59
CA PRO A 33 4.29 -4.28 29.87
C PRO A 33 5.07 -5.46 29.25
N ARG A 34 5.63 -5.27 28.05
CA ARG A 34 6.47 -6.30 27.42
C ARG A 34 7.68 -6.64 28.27
N HIS A 35 8.37 -5.61 28.78
CA HIS A 35 9.52 -5.81 29.65
C HIS A 35 9.10 -6.52 30.94
N GLU A 36 8.04 -6.08 31.61
CA GLU A 36 7.53 -6.72 32.83
C GLU A 36 7.18 -8.20 32.60
N VAL A 37 6.47 -8.53 31.53
CA VAL A 37 6.13 -9.92 31.18
C VAL A 37 7.38 -10.74 30.86
N SER A 38 8.39 -10.16 30.23
CA SER A 38 9.64 -10.87 29.89
C SER A 38 10.44 -11.32 31.11
N GLN A 39 10.31 -10.62 32.24
CA GLN A 39 11.01 -10.93 33.48
C GLN A 39 10.27 -12.00 34.32
N MET A 40 9.04 -12.35 33.96
CA MET A 40 8.24 -13.33 34.69
C MET A 40 8.58 -14.76 34.25
N GLU A 41 9.04 -15.61 35.17
CA GLU A 41 9.31 -17.04 34.89
C GLU A 41 8.07 -17.93 34.95
N THR A 42 6.90 -17.42 34.55
CA THR A 42 5.64 -18.16 34.63
C THR A 42 5.23 -18.74 33.27
N LYS A 43 4.49 -19.85 33.29
CA LYS A 43 3.86 -20.42 32.07
C LYS A 43 2.89 -19.42 31.41
N GLU A 44 2.29 -18.54 32.20
CA GLU A 44 1.39 -17.49 31.71
C GLU A 44 2.13 -16.41 30.94
N ALA A 45 3.27 -15.95 31.46
CA ALA A 45 4.11 -14.97 30.79
C ALA A 45 4.65 -15.49 29.45
N LYS A 46 5.10 -16.75 29.40
CA LYS A 46 5.53 -17.40 28.14
C LYS A 46 4.42 -17.38 27.08
N ARG A 47 3.20 -17.74 27.46
CA ARG A 47 2.03 -17.71 26.54
C ARG A 47 1.69 -16.31 26.06
N VAL A 48 1.83 -15.29 26.92
CA VAL A 48 1.63 -13.89 26.49
C VAL A 48 2.71 -13.48 25.49
N MET A 49 3.97 -13.82 25.74
CA MET A 49 5.06 -13.51 24.80
C MET A 49 4.87 -14.20 23.44
N GLU A 50 4.47 -15.47 23.42
CA GLU A 50 4.14 -16.21 22.19
C GLU A 50 3.02 -15.52 21.41
N LEU A 51 1.97 -15.05 22.10
CA LEU A 51 0.90 -14.29 21.47
C LEU A 51 1.43 -12.98 20.88
N ILE A 52 2.16 -12.18 21.64
CA ILE A 52 2.73 -10.90 21.17
C ILE A 52 3.53 -11.12 19.88
N VAL A 53 4.48 -12.06 19.89
CA VAL A 53 5.34 -12.36 18.72
C VAL A 53 4.50 -12.80 17.51
N SER A 54 3.51 -13.67 17.71
CA SER A 54 2.65 -14.14 16.63
C SER A 54 1.86 -13.00 15.97
N TYR A 55 1.34 -12.05 16.76
CA TYR A 55 0.59 -10.92 16.24
C TYR A 55 1.48 -9.86 15.61
N GLU A 56 2.68 -9.60 16.15
CA GLU A 56 3.67 -8.74 15.51
C GLU A 56 4.04 -9.24 14.12
N GLN A 57 4.28 -10.55 14.00
CA GLN A 57 4.60 -11.16 12.72
C GLN A 57 3.42 -11.04 11.73
N ARG A 58 2.19 -11.34 12.17
CA ARG A 58 0.99 -11.14 11.35
C ARG A 58 0.79 -9.68 10.93
N GLY A 59 1.05 -8.74 11.83
CA GLY A 59 0.96 -7.30 11.56
C GLY A 59 1.98 -6.87 10.51
N MET A 60 3.22 -7.33 10.63
CA MET A 60 4.29 -7.08 9.66
C MET A 60 3.97 -7.67 8.30
N GLU A 61 3.51 -8.92 8.23
CA GLU A 61 3.09 -9.57 6.99
C GLU A 61 1.96 -8.82 6.29
N LYS A 62 0.92 -8.42 7.03
CA LYS A 62 -0.18 -7.59 6.51
C LYS A 62 0.34 -6.25 5.98
N GLY A 63 1.20 -5.58 6.74
CA GLY A 63 1.76 -4.28 6.37
C GLY A 63 2.58 -4.36 5.08
N ILE A 64 3.43 -5.39 4.94
CA ILE A 64 4.21 -5.65 3.72
C ILE A 64 3.27 -5.93 2.54
N GLN A 65 2.28 -6.81 2.73
CA GLN A 65 1.34 -7.16 1.66
C GLN A 65 0.57 -5.93 1.17
N GLN A 66 0.05 -5.12 2.10
CA GLN A 66 -0.66 -3.87 1.77
C GLN A 66 0.26 -2.87 1.06
N GLY A 67 1.50 -2.72 1.52
CA GLY A 67 2.48 -1.83 0.90
C GLY A 67 2.82 -2.25 -0.52
N ILE A 68 3.03 -3.54 -0.76
CA ILE A 68 3.29 -4.10 -2.10
C ILE A 68 2.08 -3.89 -3.01
N GLU A 69 0.87 -4.20 -2.55
CA GLU A 69 -0.35 -4.06 -3.34
C GLU A 69 -0.58 -2.59 -3.75
N GLN A 70 -0.46 -1.66 -2.79
CA GLN A 70 -0.60 -0.23 -3.06
C GLN A 70 0.47 0.27 -4.02
N GLY A 71 1.73 -0.12 -3.79
CA GLY A 71 2.86 0.26 -4.64
C GLY A 71 2.70 -0.24 -6.08
N LEU A 72 2.34 -1.51 -6.26
CA LEU A 72 2.09 -2.09 -7.59
C LEU A 72 0.92 -1.41 -8.30
N LYS A 73 -0.20 -1.18 -7.60
CA LYS A 73 -1.37 -0.52 -8.17
C LYS A 73 -1.06 0.91 -8.62
N GLN A 74 -0.35 1.67 -7.79
CA GLN A 74 0.06 3.03 -8.13
C GLN A 74 1.05 3.04 -9.29
N GLY A 75 2.10 2.20 -9.23
CA GLY A 75 3.11 2.10 -10.26
C GLY A 75 2.54 1.69 -11.62
N MET A 76 1.65 0.69 -11.64
CA MET A 76 0.98 0.25 -12.87
C MET A 76 0.08 1.34 -13.46
N LYS A 77 -0.68 2.07 -12.63
CA LYS A 77 -1.52 3.18 -13.10
C LYS A 77 -0.68 4.31 -13.68
N GLN A 78 0.40 4.68 -13.01
CA GLN A 78 1.32 5.73 -13.49
C GLN A 78 2.01 5.31 -14.79
N GLY A 79 2.57 4.10 -14.83
CA GLY A 79 3.24 3.57 -16.02
C GLY A 79 2.31 3.43 -17.22
N LEU A 80 1.07 2.97 -17.03
CA LEU A 80 0.08 2.91 -18.11
C LEU A 80 -0.26 4.31 -18.65
N GLN A 81 -0.47 5.28 -17.75
CA GLN A 81 -0.80 6.65 -18.16
C GLN A 81 0.36 7.29 -18.93
N GLN A 82 1.60 7.12 -18.44
CA GLN A 82 2.81 7.60 -19.11
C GLN A 82 2.97 6.93 -20.49
N GLY A 83 2.84 5.60 -20.57
CA GLY A 83 2.97 4.87 -21.83
C GLY A 83 1.90 5.25 -22.86
N ILE A 84 0.66 5.50 -22.43
CA ILE A 84 -0.40 6.01 -23.33
C ILE A 84 -0.06 7.42 -23.83
N GLU A 85 0.42 8.29 -22.95
CA GLU A 85 0.78 9.66 -23.34
C GLU A 85 1.99 9.66 -24.30
N GLU A 86 3.06 8.94 -23.97
CA GLU A 86 4.23 8.79 -24.84
C GLU A 86 3.86 8.20 -26.19
N GLY A 87 3.05 7.13 -26.21
CA GLY A 87 2.55 6.53 -27.45
C GLY A 87 1.72 7.50 -28.30
N LYS A 88 0.85 8.31 -27.68
CA LYS A 88 0.11 9.36 -28.40
C LYS A 88 1.05 10.40 -29.01
N LEU A 89 2.06 10.85 -28.26
CA LEU A 89 3.03 11.84 -28.76
C LEU A 89 3.88 11.28 -29.91
N ASP A 90 4.26 10.01 -29.85
CA ASP A 90 5.00 9.36 -30.94
C ASP A 90 4.18 9.22 -32.22
N VAL A 91 2.88 8.95 -32.11
CA VAL A 91 1.97 8.96 -33.26
C VAL A 91 1.88 10.36 -33.88
N VAL A 92 1.72 11.40 -33.06
CA VAL A 92 1.69 12.80 -33.54
C VAL A 92 2.97 13.18 -34.27
N LYS A 93 4.15 12.85 -33.72
CA LYS A 93 5.44 13.12 -34.39
C LYS A 93 5.50 12.47 -35.78
N ARG A 94 5.02 11.23 -35.91
CA ARG A 94 4.97 10.53 -37.20
C ARG A 94 3.96 11.14 -38.16
N MET A 95 2.83 11.64 -37.68
CA MET A 95 1.85 12.35 -38.50
C MET A 95 2.42 13.67 -39.02
N LEU A 96 3.06 14.47 -38.15
CA LEU A 96 3.75 15.70 -38.54
C LEU A 96 4.85 15.42 -39.59
N ALA A 97 5.67 14.39 -39.39
CA ALA A 97 6.70 13.98 -40.34
C ALA A 97 6.15 13.52 -41.70
N LYS A 98 4.89 13.05 -41.74
CA LYS A 98 4.18 12.70 -42.97
C LYS A 98 3.45 13.88 -43.63
N GLY A 99 3.52 15.07 -43.05
CA GLY A 99 2.93 16.29 -43.60
C GLY A 99 1.44 16.49 -43.28
N TYR A 100 0.90 15.81 -42.27
CA TYR A 100 -0.45 16.12 -41.79
C TYR A 100 -0.48 17.51 -41.15
N ASP A 101 -1.54 18.28 -41.41
CA ASP A 101 -1.76 19.59 -40.81
C ASP A 101 -2.21 19.48 -39.34
N VAL A 102 -2.15 20.60 -38.61
CA VAL A 102 -2.42 20.62 -37.16
C VAL A 102 -3.89 20.36 -36.87
N ASP A 103 -4.80 20.84 -37.71
CA ASP A 103 -6.23 20.65 -37.54
C ASP A 103 -6.59 19.17 -37.67
N THR A 104 -6.10 18.50 -38.72
CA THR A 104 -6.29 17.05 -38.90
C THR A 104 -5.73 16.24 -37.72
N ILE A 105 -4.53 16.59 -37.21
CA ILE A 105 -3.94 15.88 -36.06
C ILE A 105 -4.75 16.14 -34.78
N HIS A 106 -5.22 17.37 -34.57
CA HIS A 106 -6.09 17.72 -33.45
C HIS A 106 -7.36 16.89 -33.45
N GLU A 107 -8.04 16.78 -34.59
CA GLU A 107 -9.25 15.98 -34.77
C GLU A 107 -9.02 14.48 -34.50
N LEU A 108 -7.91 13.92 -35.00
CA LEU A 108 -7.63 12.48 -34.88
C LEU A 108 -7.12 12.07 -33.50
N THR A 109 -6.39 12.93 -32.81
CA THR A 109 -5.69 12.59 -31.55
C THR A 109 -6.35 13.18 -30.30
N GLY A 110 -7.20 14.21 -30.48
CA GLY A 110 -7.81 14.99 -29.41
C GLY A 110 -6.80 15.83 -28.61
N LEU A 111 -5.57 15.98 -29.10
CA LEU A 111 -4.54 16.77 -28.42
C LEU A 111 -4.74 18.26 -28.69
N PRO A 112 -4.50 19.15 -27.71
CA PRO A 112 -4.60 20.58 -27.92
C PRO A 112 -3.70 21.06 -29.06
N MET A 113 -4.20 21.94 -29.92
CA MET A 113 -3.44 22.50 -31.05
C MET A 113 -2.11 23.10 -30.58
N GLU A 114 -2.09 23.85 -29.47
CA GLU A 114 -0.86 24.40 -28.87
C GLU A 114 0.19 23.33 -28.57
N LYS A 115 -0.23 22.15 -28.09
CA LYS A 115 0.69 21.04 -27.79
C LYS A 115 1.27 20.44 -29.06
N ILE A 116 0.46 20.32 -30.12
CA ILE A 116 0.89 19.83 -31.43
C ILE A 116 1.85 20.85 -32.08
N GLU A 117 1.56 22.14 -32.00
CA GLU A 117 2.43 23.20 -32.56
C GLU A 117 3.81 23.25 -31.90
N ARG A 118 3.89 23.07 -30.57
CA ARG A 118 5.18 22.98 -29.88
C ARG A 118 6.03 21.79 -30.34
N MET A 119 5.42 20.78 -30.95
CA MET A 119 6.11 19.60 -31.47
C MET A 119 6.58 19.77 -32.93
N LYS A 120 6.21 20.87 -33.60
CA LYS A 120 6.65 21.22 -34.96
C LYS A 120 8.05 21.85 -35.04
N GLY A 121 8.78 21.90 -33.92
CA GLY A 121 10.13 22.47 -33.83
C GLY A 121 11.07 21.99 -34.93
#